data_AF-A0A497E972-F1
#
_entry.id   AF-A0A497E972-F1
#
_cell.length_a   1.000
_cell.length_b   1.000
_cell.length_c   1.000
_cell.angle_alpha   90.00
_cell.angle_beta   90.00
_cell.angle_gamma   90.00
#
_symmetry.space_group_name_H-M   'P 1'
#
loop_
_entity.id
_entity.type
_entity.pdbx_description
1 polymer ?
#
loop_
_entity_poly.entity_id
_entity_poly.type
_entity_poly.pdbx_seq_one_letter_code
_entity_poly.pdbx_strand_id
1 'polypeptide(L)'
;MDWKREGRLLGWMAAIFAVLYWLPVGLPRFDGAVTEALALTRWYAREHVLLCLIPAFFIAGAIASFVSQAAVMKYLGPKAPKAVAYGVAAVSGTILAVCSCTVLPLFAGIHQMGAGLGPA
;
A
#
# COMPACT_ATOMS: atom_id res chain seq x y z
N MET A 1 -8.91 38.33 -12.45
CA MET A 1 -9.48 37.35 -13.41
C MET A 1 -8.33 36.47 -13.87
N ASP A 2 -8.18 35.29 -13.26
CA ASP A 2 -7.04 34.41 -13.47
C ASP A 2 -7.31 33.46 -14.64
N TRP A 3 -7.14 33.99 -15.85
CA TRP A 3 -7.47 33.33 -17.13
C TRP A 3 -6.85 31.93 -17.31
N LYS A 4 -5.66 31.68 -16.71
CA LYS A 4 -5.00 30.37 -16.74
C LYS A 4 -5.71 29.29 -15.92
N ARG A 5 -6.42 29.68 -14.85
CA ARG A 5 -7.15 28.76 -13.96
C ARG A 5 -8.50 28.39 -14.57
N GLU A 6 -9.18 29.36 -15.16
CA GLU A 6 -10.47 29.19 -15.83
C GLU A 6 -10.34 28.34 -17.10
N GLY A 7 -9.33 28.59 -17.93
CA GLY A 7 -9.05 27.77 -19.12
C GLY A 7 -8.69 26.32 -18.77
N ARG A 8 -7.98 26.08 -17.66
CA ARG A 8 -7.68 24.73 -17.18
C ARG A 8 -8.94 24.00 -16.70
N LEU A 9 -9.85 24.70 -16.01
CA LEU A 9 -11.14 24.14 -15.61
C LEU A 9 -11.98 23.74 -16.82
N LEU A 10 -12.08 24.62 -17.83
CA LEU A 10 -12.81 24.33 -19.07
C LEU A 10 -12.20 23.13 -19.82
N GLY A 11 -10.87 23.04 -19.88
CA GLY A 11 -10.18 21.89 -20.43
C GLY A 11 -10.52 20.58 -19.70
N TRP A 12 -10.56 20.59 -18.36
CA TRP A 12 -10.98 19.43 -17.56
C TRP A 12 -12.43 19.03 -17.81
N MET A 13 -13.36 20.00 -17.89
CA MET A 13 -14.77 19.73 -18.17
C MET A 13 -14.96 19.09 -19.54
N ALA A 14 -14.29 19.61 -20.58
CA ALA A 14 -14.35 19.05 -21.93
C ALA A 14 -13.74 17.64 -21.99
N ALA A 15 -12.62 17.41 -21.29
CA ALA A 15 -11.99 16.10 -21.22
C ALA A 15 -12.89 15.05 -20.53
N ILE A 16 -13.50 15.40 -19.39
CA ILE A 16 -14.45 14.53 -18.68
C ILE A 16 -15.65 14.19 -19.58
N PHE A 17 -16.18 15.19 -20.29
CA PHE A 17 -17.29 14.99 -21.23
C PHE A 17 -16.91 14.03 -22.37
N ALA A 18 -15.73 14.21 -22.97
CA ALA A 18 -15.24 13.32 -24.04
C ALA A 18 -15.01 11.88 -23.55
N VAL A 19 -14.49 11.71 -22.34
CA VAL A 19 -14.30 10.38 -21.72
C VAL A 19 -15.65 9.70 -21.48
N LEU A 20 -16.65 10.41 -20.95
CA LEU A 20 -17.99 9.88 -20.76
C LEU A 20 -18.68 9.55 -22.09
N TYR A 21 -18.45 10.38 -23.11
CA TYR A 21 -19.01 10.17 -24.46
C TYR A 21 -18.45 8.92 -25.14
N TRP A 22 -17.15 8.62 -24.94
CA TRP A 22 -16.52 7.40 -25.46
C TRP A 22 -16.64 6.20 -24.54
N LEU A 23 -17.28 6.33 -23.38
CA LEU A 23 -17.45 5.21 -22.48
C LEU A 23 -18.40 4.19 -23.13
N PRO A 24 -17.98 2.93 -23.35
CA PRO A 24 -18.78 1.95 -24.06
C PRO A 24 -19.81 1.30 -23.11
N VAL A 25 -20.69 2.13 -22.55
CA VAL A 25 -21.78 1.73 -21.66
C VAL A 25 -22.83 0.98 -22.50
N GLY A 26 -23.21 -0.24 -22.09
CA GLY A 26 -24.15 -1.09 -22.83
C GLY A 26 -23.52 -2.23 -23.64
N LEU A 27 -22.19 -2.37 -23.66
CA LEU A 27 -21.55 -3.62 -24.07
C LEU A 27 -21.65 -4.63 -22.91
N PRO A 28 -22.14 -5.87 -23.14
CA PRO A 28 -22.27 -6.87 -22.07
C PRO A 28 -20.93 -7.19 -21.38
N ARG A 29 -19.81 -7.00 -22.10
CA ARG A 29 -18.45 -7.17 -21.56
C ARG A 29 -18.01 -6.03 -20.64
N PHE A 30 -18.47 -4.80 -20.89
CA PHE A 30 -18.13 -3.64 -20.06
C PHE A 30 -18.96 -3.64 -18.78
N ASP A 31 -20.27 -3.88 -18.90
CA ASP A 31 -21.17 -3.93 -17.73
C ASP A 31 -20.82 -5.12 -16.81
N GLY A 32 -20.48 -6.28 -17.38
CA GLY A 32 -19.94 -7.42 -16.65
C GLY A 32 -18.63 -7.10 -15.91
N ALA A 33 -17.66 -6.46 -16.57
CA ALA A 33 -16.39 -6.12 -15.94
C ALA A 33 -16.54 -5.10 -14.79
N VAL A 34 -17.43 -4.10 -14.94
CA VAL A 34 -17.69 -3.10 -13.90
C VAL A 34 -18.35 -3.75 -12.68
N THR A 35 -19.34 -4.61 -12.89
CA THR A 35 -20.04 -5.29 -11.80
C THR A 35 -19.15 -6.27 -11.05
N GLU A 36 -18.33 -7.06 -11.76
CA GLU A 36 -17.35 -7.95 -11.13
C GLU A 36 -16.27 -7.18 -10.36
N ALA A 37 -15.76 -6.08 -10.92
CA ALA A 37 -14.78 -5.24 -10.22
C ALA A 37 -15.33 -4.69 -8.90
N LEU A 38 -16.58 -4.22 -8.89
CA LEU A 38 -17.25 -3.73 -7.68
C LEU A 38 -17.51 -4.86 -6.66
N ALA A 39 -17.93 -6.03 -7.13
CA ALA A 39 -18.16 -7.20 -6.28
C ALA A 39 -16.85 -7.68 -5.63
N LEU A 40 -15.76 -7.78 -6.39
CA LEU A 40 -14.44 -8.16 -5.89
C LEU A 40 -13.91 -7.16 -4.87
N THR A 41 -14.04 -5.86 -5.15
CA THR A 41 -13.63 -4.78 -4.23
C THR A 41 -14.40 -4.85 -2.92
N ARG A 42 -15.72 -5.08 -2.97
CA ARG A 42 -16.56 -5.25 -1.79
C ARG A 42 -16.16 -6.47 -0.97
N TRP A 43 -15.87 -7.60 -1.63
CA TRP A 43 -15.42 -8.82 -0.94
C TRP A 43 -14.04 -8.62 -0.29
N TYR A 44 -13.09 -8.03 -1.02
CA TYR A 44 -11.75 -7.71 -0.52
C TYR A 44 -11.80 -6.76 0.68
N ALA A 45 -12.62 -5.70 0.61
CA ALA A 45 -12.78 -4.75 1.70
C ALA A 45 -13.44 -5.37 2.94
N ARG A 46 -14.35 -6.33 2.77
CA ARG A 46 -15.03 -6.99 3.90
C ARG A 46 -14.17 -8.07 4.53
N GLU A 47 -13.68 -9.01 3.75
CA GLU A 47 -12.99 -10.18 4.29
C GLU A 47 -11.50 -9.89 4.47
N HIS A 48 -10.83 -9.42 3.41
CA HIS A 48 -9.37 -9.33 3.40
C HIS A 48 -8.85 -8.14 4.21
N VAL A 49 -9.51 -6.98 4.12
CA VAL A 49 -9.09 -5.80 4.89
C VAL A 49 -9.40 -5.96 6.38
N LEU A 50 -10.60 -6.42 6.77
CA LEU A 50 -10.90 -6.58 8.19
C LEU A 50 -10.12 -7.74 8.83
N LEU A 51 -10.00 -8.88 8.16
CA LEU A 51 -9.37 -10.06 8.78
C LEU A 51 -7.85 -10.02 8.72
N CYS A 52 -7.25 -9.39 7.71
CA CYS A 52 -5.79 -9.39 7.52
C CYS A 52 -5.16 -8.03 7.85
N LEU A 53 -5.73 -6.93 7.35
CA LEU A 53 -5.12 -5.61 7.49
C LEU A 53 -5.26 -5.04 8.91
N ILE A 54 -6.43 -5.18 9.54
CA ILE A 54 -6.64 -4.69 10.92
C ILE A 54 -5.67 -5.40 11.89
N PRO A 55 -5.62 -6.74 11.97
CA PRO A 55 -4.66 -7.40 12.86
C PRO A 55 -3.20 -7.05 12.52
N ALA A 56 -2.86 -6.92 11.24
CA ALA A 56 -1.51 -6.52 10.83
C ALA A 56 -1.14 -5.12 11.33
N PHE A 57 -2.04 -4.13 11.29
CA PHE A 57 -1.79 -2.80 11.86
C PHE A 57 -1.59 -2.85 13.38
N PHE A 58 -2.37 -3.67 14.09
CA PHE A 58 -2.18 -3.88 15.53
C PHE A 58 -0.83 -4.51 15.85
N ILE A 59 -0.42 -5.54 15.09
CA ILE A 59 0.89 -6.19 15.26
C ILE A 59 2.02 -5.20 14.94
N ALA A 60 1.91 -4.44 13.84
CA ALA A 60 2.90 -3.44 13.48
C ALA A 60 3.04 -2.35 14.57
N GLY A 61 1.92 -1.89 15.13
CA GLY A 61 1.90 -0.96 16.26
C GLY A 61 2.51 -1.55 17.53
N ALA A 62 2.18 -2.81 17.85
CA ALA A 62 2.79 -3.52 18.98
C ALA A 62 4.30 -3.63 18.81
N ILE A 63 4.78 -4.09 17.64
CA ILE A 63 6.22 -4.17 17.32
C ILE A 63 6.87 -2.79 17.44
N ALA A 64 6.26 -1.73 16.93
CA ALA A 64 6.81 -0.37 17.05
C ALA A 64 6.89 0.12 18.51
N SER A 65 6.00 -0.34 19.40
CA SER A 65 6.02 0.00 20.83
C SER A 65 6.99 -0.86 21.66
N PHE A 66 7.15 -2.14 21.30
CA PHE A 66 7.99 -3.09 22.07
C PHE A 66 9.42 -3.18 21.55
N VAL A 67 9.67 -2.87 20.27
CA VAL A 67 11.01 -2.90 19.68
C VAL A 67 11.63 -1.51 19.77
N SER A 68 12.75 -1.42 20.48
CA SER A 68 13.49 -0.16 20.57
C SER A 68 14.16 0.21 19.24
N GLN A 69 14.15 1.49 18.92
CA GLN A 69 14.86 2.05 17.75
C GLN A 69 16.33 1.62 17.70
N ALA A 70 16.99 1.53 18.86
CA ALA A 70 18.38 1.08 18.96
C ALA A 70 18.58 -0.37 18.46
N ALA A 71 17.65 -1.28 18.74
CA ALA A 71 17.70 -2.66 18.25
C ALA A 71 17.49 -2.71 16.73
N VAL A 72 16.54 -1.91 16.20
CA VAL A 72 16.31 -1.79 14.76
C VAL A 72 17.55 -1.27 14.05
N MET A 73 18.19 -0.22 14.56
CA MET A 73 19.41 0.34 13.98
C MET A 73 20.63 -0.60 14.06
N LYS A 74 20.67 -1.50 15.05
CA LYS A 74 21.73 -2.50 15.20
C LYS A 74 21.65 -3.62 14.15
N TYR A 75 20.44 -4.07 13.80
CA TYR A 75 20.23 -5.22 12.91
C TYR A 75 19.79 -4.85 11.49
N LEU A 76 19.05 -3.75 11.32
CA LEU A 76 18.48 -3.28 10.05
C LEU A 76 18.93 -1.85 9.67
N GLY A 77 19.79 -1.22 10.47
CA GLY A 77 20.31 0.11 10.17
C GLY A 77 21.36 0.11 9.04
N PRO A 78 21.69 1.29 8.46
CA PRO A 78 22.67 1.43 7.37
C PRO A 78 24.10 1.01 7.77
N LYS A 79 24.40 0.95 9.08
CA LYS A 79 25.68 0.49 9.63
C LYS A 79 25.70 -1.02 9.95
N ALA A 80 24.59 -1.74 9.76
CA ALA A 80 24.51 -3.16 10.07
C ALA A 80 25.22 -4.01 9.00
N PRO A 81 25.93 -5.09 9.37
CA PRO A 81 26.58 -5.97 8.41
C PRO A 81 25.53 -6.65 7.52
N LYS A 82 25.72 -6.54 6.20
CA LYS A 82 24.74 -6.99 5.18
C LYS A 82 24.27 -8.43 5.40
N ALA A 83 25.18 -9.34 5.77
CA ALA A 83 24.84 -10.74 6.03
C ALA A 83 23.82 -10.92 7.17
N VAL A 84 23.94 -10.12 8.24
CA VAL A 84 23.02 -10.18 9.39
C VAL A 84 21.69 -9.52 9.03
N ALA A 85 21.73 -8.38 8.34
CA ALA A 85 20.52 -7.69 7.89
C ALA A 85 19.68 -8.58 6.96
N TYR A 86 20.30 -9.25 5.98
CA TYR A 86 19.62 -10.19 5.10
C TYR A 86 19.08 -11.41 5.85
N GLY A 87 19.84 -11.97 6.79
CA GLY A 87 19.40 -13.11 7.60
C GLY A 87 18.17 -12.77 8.45
N VAL A 88 18.20 -11.64 9.15
CA VAL A 88 17.08 -11.19 9.99
C VAL A 88 15.88 -10.82 9.11
N ALA A 89 16.07 -10.14 7.98
CA ALA A 89 14.99 -9.80 7.06
C ALA A 89 14.33 -11.05 6.44
N ALA A 90 15.11 -12.04 6.03
CA ALA A 90 14.60 -13.28 5.47
C ALA A 90 13.82 -14.10 6.50
N VAL A 91 14.37 -14.27 7.72
CA VAL A 91 13.71 -15.03 8.79
C VAL A 91 12.46 -14.33 9.30
N SER A 92 12.49 -13.01 9.49
CA SER A 92 11.30 -12.25 9.90
C SER A 92 10.21 -12.26 8.82
N GLY A 93 10.59 -12.16 7.54
CA GLY A 93 9.66 -12.25 6.41
C GLY A 93 9.05 -13.64 6.23
N THR A 94 9.78 -14.73 6.50
CA THR A 94 9.22 -16.09 6.42
C THR A 94 8.27 -16.39 7.57
N ILE A 95 8.55 -15.90 8.79
CA ILE A 95 7.63 -16.02 9.92
C ILE A 95 6.35 -15.22 9.65
N LEU A 96 6.48 -14.06 9.02
CA LEU A 96 5.39 -13.17 8.63
C LEU A 96 4.98 -13.41 7.17
N ALA A 97 4.87 -14.66 6.73
CA ALA A 97 4.42 -14.97 5.37
C ALA A 97 2.98 -14.48 5.16
N VAL A 98 2.83 -13.23 4.72
CA VAL A 98 1.54 -12.55 4.58
C VAL A 98 1.42 -11.92 3.18
N CYS A 99 0.20 -11.60 2.78
CA CYS A 99 -0.08 -10.90 1.54
C CYS A 99 0.65 -9.55 1.43
N SER A 100 0.89 -9.10 0.19
CA SER A 100 1.49 -7.79 -0.12
C SER A 100 0.82 -6.62 0.63
N CYS A 101 -0.46 -6.73 0.93
CA CYS A 101 -1.28 -5.76 1.66
C CYS A 101 -0.77 -5.43 3.07
N THR A 102 -0.13 -6.38 3.76
CA THR A 102 0.25 -6.25 5.18
C THR A 102 1.74 -6.04 5.38
N VAL A 103 2.53 -6.36 4.36
CA VAL A 103 3.97 -6.12 4.34
C VAL A 103 4.24 -4.60 4.34
N LEU A 104 3.42 -3.82 3.63
CA LEU A 104 3.52 -2.36 3.56
C LEU A 104 3.41 -1.66 4.92
N PRO A 105 2.35 -1.85 5.74
CA PRO A 105 2.26 -1.18 7.04
C PRO A 105 3.34 -1.64 8.03
N LEU A 106 3.76 -2.90 7.96
CA LEU A 106 4.82 -3.42 8.81
C LEU A 106 6.17 -2.77 8.49
N PHE A 107 6.55 -2.69 7.20
CA PHE A 107 7.75 -1.98 6.78
C PHE A 107 7.65 -0.47 7.00
N ALA A 108 6.47 0.14 6.86
CA ALA A 108 6.28 1.55 7.16
C ALA A 108 6.58 1.86 8.64
N GLY A 109 6.16 0.99 9.56
CA GLY A 109 6.50 1.11 10.99
C GLY A 109 8.00 0.96 11.23
N ILE A 110 8.65 -0.03 10.61
CA ILE A 110 10.11 -0.23 10.73
C ILE A 110 10.92 0.93 10.14
N HIS A 111 10.48 1.45 8.98
CA HIS A 111 11.13 2.59 8.32
C HIS A 111 11.00 3.88 9.12
N GLN A 112 9.87 4.11 9.82
CA GLN A 112 9.73 5.25 10.73
C GLN A 112 10.72 5.20 11.90
N MET A 113 11.22 4.01 12.26
CA MET A 113 12.28 3.84 13.27
C MET A 113 13.70 4.08 12.70
N GLY A 114 13.83 4.43 11.41
CA GLY A 114 15.11 4.79 10.78
C GLY A 114 15.86 3.62 10.14
N ALA A 115 15.26 2.44 10.05
CA ALA A 115 15.80 1.34 9.25
C ALA A 115 15.65 1.64 7.75
N GLY A 116 16.67 1.27 6.97
CA GLY A 116 16.60 1.34 5.51
C GLY A 116 15.62 0.31 4.97
N LEU A 117 14.91 0.64 3.87
CA LEU A 117 14.04 -0.30 3.14
C LEU A 117 14.82 -1.43 2.45
N GLY A 118 16.16 -1.36 2.48
CA GLY A 118 17.08 -2.41 2.07
C GLY A 118 18.45 -2.19 2.72
N PRO A 119 19.38 -3.16 2.59
CA PRO A 119 20.72 -3.06 3.13
C PRO A 119 21.58 -2.09 2.29
N ALA A 120 21.32 -0.79 2.44
CA ALA A 120 22.12 0.32 1.93
C ALA A 120 21.95 1.54 2.85
#